data_AF-A0A3P6SCV1-F1
#
_entry.id   AF-A0A3P6SCV1-F1
#
_cell.length_a   1.000
_cell.length_b   1.000
_cell.length_c   1.000
_cell.angle_alpha   90.00
_cell.angle_beta   90.00
_cell.angle_gamma   90.00
#
_symmetry.space_group_name_H-M   'P 1'
#
loop_
_entity.id
_entity.type
_entity.pdbx_description
1 polymer ?
#
loop_
_entity_poly.entity_id
_entity_poly.type
_entity_poly.pdbx_seq_one_letter_code
_entity_poly.pdbx_strand_id
1 'polypeptide(L)'
;MHMNKNGLCNISIFLAERHYTHVMSAPFQRAVMAYNRTLTRDHWIVVGRVLTPSERVDYDNACALKRLIVSKMNRMRASDPKYHVSFILVDKKTIRLRIDKDYLTLDDAAVKYGISTEEITAERNRNGGSKNNRNGKRTAPPAEGPRPTSKQSKP
;
A
#
# COMPACT_ATOMS: atom_id res chain seq x y z
N MET A 1 -18.47 -5.36 7.69
CA MET A 1 -17.02 -5.22 8.02
C MET A 1 -16.25 -6.29 7.26
N HIS A 2 -15.24 -5.93 6.48
CA HIS A 2 -14.33 -6.90 5.87
C HIS A 2 -13.05 -6.96 6.71
N MET A 3 -12.96 -7.93 7.61
CA MET A 3 -11.73 -8.18 8.37
C MET A 3 -10.74 -8.89 7.45
N ASN A 4 -9.54 -8.33 7.31
CA ASN A 4 -8.42 -9.08 6.75
C ASN A 4 -7.93 -10.06 7.83
N LYS A 5 -7.58 -11.29 7.46
CA LYS A 5 -7.13 -12.38 8.37
C LYS A 5 -5.79 -12.08 9.08
N ASN A 6 -5.25 -10.87 8.94
CA ASN A 6 -3.95 -10.45 9.45
C ASN A 6 -4.03 -9.55 10.70
N GLY A 7 -5.19 -9.41 11.35
CA GLY A 7 -5.35 -8.55 12.54
C GLY A 7 -5.22 -7.04 12.26
N LEU A 8 -4.72 -6.65 11.09
CA LEU A 8 -4.86 -5.30 10.56
C LEU A 8 -6.32 -5.10 10.15
N CYS A 9 -7.05 -4.42 11.02
CA CYS A 9 -8.38 -3.92 10.73
C CYS A 9 -8.27 -2.95 9.53
N ASN A 10 -8.47 -3.44 8.31
CA ASN A 10 -8.82 -2.59 7.18
C ASN A 10 -10.24 -2.07 7.42
N ILE A 11 -10.39 -1.19 8.41
CA ILE A 11 -11.66 -0.54 8.68
C ILE A 11 -11.88 0.42 7.51
N SER A 12 -12.66 -0.04 6.54
CA SER A 12 -13.18 0.80 5.48
C SER A 12 -14.34 1.57 6.09
N ILE A 13 -14.04 2.65 6.80
CA ILE A 13 -15.06 3.59 7.24
C ILE A 13 -15.40 4.42 6.02
N PHE A 14 -16.62 4.26 5.50
CA PHE A 14 -17.18 5.24 4.59
C PHE A 14 -17.40 6.52 5.40
N LEU A 15 -16.37 7.36 5.52
CA LEU A 15 -16.57 8.72 5.97
C LEU A 15 -17.45 9.40 4.92
N ALA A 16 -18.58 9.94 5.35
CA ALA A 16 -19.35 10.86 4.52
C ALA A 16 -18.39 11.91 3.92
N GLU A 17 -18.56 12.17 2.63
CA GLU A 17 -17.73 13.07 1.81
C GLU A 17 -17.40 14.40 2.50
N ARG A 18 -18.31 14.87 3.36
CA ARG A 18 -18.19 16.08 4.20
C ARG A 18 -16.89 16.20 5.00
N HIS A 19 -16.29 15.09 5.43
CA HIS A 19 -15.05 15.12 6.22
C HIS A 19 -13.79 14.77 5.42
N TYR A 20 -13.93 14.42 4.13
CA TYR A 20 -12.80 14.00 3.29
C TYR A 20 -11.71 15.06 3.24
N THR A 21 -12.08 16.32 3.00
CA THR A 21 -11.14 17.45 2.92
C THR A 21 -10.35 17.64 4.20
N HIS A 22 -10.99 17.49 5.35
CA HIS A 22 -10.33 17.62 6.64
C HIS A 22 -9.36 16.46 6.89
N VAL A 23 -9.78 15.22 6.66
CA VAL A 23 -8.97 14.02 6.90
C VAL A 23 -7.79 13.92 5.92
N MET A 24 -7.95 14.39 4.69
CA MET A 24 -6.87 14.46 3.70
C MET A 24 -6.01 15.72 3.82
N SER A 25 -6.33 16.63 4.75
CA SER A 25 -5.58 17.87 4.94
C SER A 25 -4.17 17.61 5.47
N ALA A 26 -3.22 18.45 5.06
CA ALA A 26 -1.83 18.36 5.54
C ALA A 26 -1.70 18.45 7.08
N PRO A 27 -2.48 19.28 7.82
CA PRO A 27 -2.46 19.29 9.28
C PRO A 27 -2.87 17.93 9.89
N PHE A 28 -3.98 17.35 9.44
CA PHE A 28 -4.46 16.07 9.97
C PHE A 28 -3.48 14.93 9.67
N GLN A 29 -3.00 14.85 8.42
CA GLN A 29 -2.01 13.85 8.02
C GLN A 29 -0.71 13.96 8.83
N ARG A 30 -0.25 15.18 9.15
CA ARG A 30 0.91 15.39 10.03
C ARG A 30 0.65 14.91 11.46
N ALA A 31 -0.54 15.14 12.02
CA ALA A 31 -0.90 14.66 13.35
C ALA A 31 -0.93 13.12 13.41
N VAL A 32 -1.49 12.46 12.40
CA VAL A 32 -1.48 10.99 12.28
C VAL A 32 -0.04 10.47 12.19
N MET A 33 0.82 11.11 11.41
CA MET A 33 2.22 10.70 11.30
C MET A 33 3.01 10.91 12.60
N ALA A 34 2.73 11.99 13.33
CA ALA A 34 3.31 12.23 14.65
C ALA A 34 2.88 11.14 15.65
N TYR A 35 1.60 10.77 15.63
CA TYR A 35 1.07 9.68 16.46
C TYR A 35 1.66 8.32 16.05
N ASN A 36 1.81 8.02 14.76
CA ASN A 36 2.44 6.77 14.31
C ASN A 36 3.88 6.60 14.80
N ARG A 37 4.60 7.69 15.11
CA ARG A 37 5.94 7.61 15.70
C ARG A 37 5.93 7.09 17.14
N THR A 38 4.81 7.19 17.85
CA THR A 38 4.65 6.62 19.19
C THR A 38 4.17 5.17 19.17
N LEU A 39 3.85 4.62 18.00
CA LEU A 39 3.36 3.26 17.82
C LEU A 39 4.46 2.36 17.24
N THR A 40 4.37 1.06 17.54
CA THR A 40 5.17 0.06 16.82
C THR A 40 4.68 -0.02 15.37
N ARG A 41 5.59 -0.35 14.44
CA ARG A 41 5.30 -0.35 12.98
C ARG A 41 4.07 -1.19 12.60
N ASP A 42 3.81 -2.25 13.35
CA ASP A 42 2.68 -3.15 13.11
C ASP A 42 1.32 -2.52 13.45
N HIS A 43 1.29 -1.40 14.16
CA HIS A 43 0.10 -0.69 14.61
C HIS A 43 -0.08 0.68 13.94
N TRP A 44 0.65 0.95 12.86
CA TRP A 44 0.53 2.23 12.17
C TRP A 44 -0.86 2.44 11.59
N ILE A 45 -1.41 3.62 11.85
CA ILE A 45 -2.67 4.07 11.30
C ILE A 45 -2.41 4.72 9.95
N VAL A 46 -3.10 4.23 8.91
CA VAL A 46 -3.04 4.81 7.57
C VAL A 46 -4.43 5.27 7.18
N VAL A 47 -4.54 6.54 6.82
CA VAL A 47 -5.81 7.14 6.39
C VAL A 47 -5.67 7.60 4.94
N GLY A 48 -6.62 7.23 4.10
CA GLY A 48 -6.55 7.54 2.68
C GLY A 48 -7.90 7.37 1.98
N ARG A 49 -7.96 7.85 0.74
CA ARG A 49 -9.10 7.61 -0.15
C ARG A 49 -9.37 6.10 -0.29
N VAL A 50 -10.63 5.71 -0.12
CA VAL A 50 -11.12 4.37 -0.46
C VAL A 50 -11.49 4.37 -1.94
N LEU A 51 -10.96 3.41 -2.70
CA LEU A 51 -11.26 3.25 -4.13
C LEU A 51 -12.52 2.40 -4.29
N THR A 52 -13.34 2.71 -5.30
CA THR A 52 -14.42 1.82 -5.74
C THR A 52 -13.87 0.50 -6.27
N PRO A 53 -14.71 -0.55 -6.42
CA PRO A 53 -14.25 -1.82 -6.99
C PRO A 53 -13.62 -1.68 -8.39
N SER A 54 -14.18 -0.84 -9.26
CA SER A 54 -13.62 -0.56 -10.59
C SER A 54 -12.27 0.15 -10.49
N GLU A 55 -12.20 1.24 -9.71
CA GLU A 55 -10.95 1.99 -9.51
C GLU A 55 -9.85 1.15 -8.87
N ARG A 56 -10.20 0.15 -8.06
CA ARG A 56 -9.22 -0.77 -7.47
C ARG A 56 -8.52 -1.59 -8.56
N VAL A 57 -9.26 -2.06 -9.56
CA VAL A 57 -8.69 -2.80 -10.70
C VAL A 57 -7.72 -1.91 -11.47
N ASP A 58 -8.13 -0.68 -11.77
CA ASP A 58 -7.29 0.28 -12.49
C ASP A 58 -6.05 0.67 -11.69
N TYR A 59 -6.19 0.85 -10.38
CA TYR A 59 -5.08 1.13 -9.48
C TYR A 59 -4.11 -0.05 -9.38
N ASP A 60 -4.60 -1.29 -9.38
CA ASP A 60 -3.77 -2.48 -9.39
C ASP A 60 -3.02 -2.63 -10.72
N ASN A 61 -3.65 -2.30 -11.85
CA ASN A 61 -3.00 -2.20 -13.17
C ASN A 61 -1.91 -1.12 -13.16
N ALA A 62 -2.20 0.07 -12.63
CA ALA A 62 -1.23 1.16 -12.49
C ALA A 62 -0.02 0.75 -11.63
N CYS A 63 -0.26 0.02 -10.54
CA CYS A 63 0.81 -0.51 -9.69
C CYS A 63 1.62 -1.60 -10.40
N ALA A 64 1.00 -2.44 -11.23
CA ALA A 64 1.70 -3.42 -12.06
C ALA A 64 2.59 -2.71 -13.09
N LEU A 65 2.06 -1.72 -13.80
CA LEU A 65 2.82 -0.91 -14.75
C LEU A 65 4.01 -0.22 -14.08
N LYS A 66 3.82 0.41 -12.91
CA LYS A 66 4.92 0.95 -12.11
C LYS A 66 6.03 -0.09 -11.88
N ARG A 67 5.69 -1.31 -11.46
CA ARG A 67 6.69 -2.37 -11.21
C ARG A 67 7.47 -2.72 -12.46
N LEU A 68 6.79 -2.84 -13.61
CA LEU A 68 7.41 -3.12 -14.90
C LEU A 68 8.37 -2.01 -15.32
N ILE A 69 7.94 -0.74 -15.22
CA ILE A 69 8.80 0.41 -15.56
C ILE A 69 10.05 0.43 -14.67
N VAL A 70 9.89 0.27 -13.35
CA VAL A 70 11.02 0.21 -12.42
C VAL A 70 11.96 -0.96 -12.75
N SER A 71 11.41 -2.14 -13.07
CA SER A 71 12.21 -3.30 -13.48
C SER A 71 13.02 -2.99 -14.74
N LYS A 72 12.40 -2.37 -15.74
CA LYS A 72 13.06 -1.98 -17.00
C LYS A 72 14.15 -0.93 -16.77
N MET A 73 13.88 0.10 -15.97
CA MET A 73 14.86 1.12 -15.57
C MET A 73 16.06 0.50 -14.84
N ASN A 74 15.82 -0.45 -13.94
CA ASN A 74 16.90 -1.13 -13.23
C ASN A 74 17.73 -2.03 -14.16
N ARG A 75 17.12 -2.68 -15.16
CA ARG A 75 17.86 -3.42 -16.19
C ARG A 75 18.75 -2.49 -17.03
N MET A 76 18.22 -1.34 -17.44
CA MET A 76 19.01 -0.33 -18.16
C MET A 76 20.17 0.20 -17.32
N ARG A 77 19.95 0.43 -16.01
CA ARG A 77 21.02 0.80 -15.07
C ARG A 77 22.06 -0.30 -14.88
N ALA A 78 21.66 -1.56 -14.95
CA ALA A 78 22.61 -2.68 -14.87
C ALA A 78 23.49 -2.77 -16.13
N SER A 79 22.94 -2.44 -17.30
CA SER A 79 23.70 -2.37 -18.55
C SER A 79 24.56 -1.11 -18.68
N ASP A 80 24.03 0.04 -18.25
CA ASP A 80 24.72 1.33 -18.24
C ASP A 80 24.65 1.95 -16.82
N PRO A 81 25.77 1.92 -16.06
CA PRO A 81 25.82 2.52 -14.73
C PRO A 81 25.52 4.02 -14.67
N LYS A 82 25.61 4.74 -15.79
CA LYS A 82 25.28 6.17 -15.90
C LYS A 82 23.78 6.44 -16.07
N TYR A 83 22.98 5.40 -16.32
CA TYR A 83 21.54 5.53 -16.52
C TYR A 83 20.83 6.02 -15.24
N HIS A 84 20.06 7.10 -15.38
CA HIS A 84 19.29 7.67 -14.28
C HIS A 84 17.97 6.91 -14.08
N VAL A 85 17.70 6.47 -12.85
CA VAL A 85 16.44 5.82 -12.48
C VAL A 85 15.50 6.86 -11.87
N SER A 86 14.50 7.28 -12.64
CA SER A 86 13.48 8.22 -12.21
C SER A 86 12.60 7.67 -11.09
N PHE A 87 12.11 8.56 -10.23
CA PHE A 87 11.19 8.19 -9.17
C PHE A 87 9.76 8.07 -9.72
N ILE A 88 9.12 6.92 -9.48
CA ILE A 88 7.77 6.63 -9.98
C ILE A 88 6.78 6.45 -8.83
N LEU A 89 5.70 7.23 -8.88
CA LEU A 89 4.59 7.17 -7.92
C LEU A 89 3.27 6.99 -8.67
N VAL A 90 2.36 6.17 -8.13
CA VAL A 90 0.99 6.06 -8.63
C VAL A 90 0.13 6.98 -7.79
N ASP A 91 -0.49 7.98 -8.42
CA ASP A 91 -1.42 8.87 -7.75
C ASP A 91 -2.78 8.16 -7.59
N LYS A 92 -3.20 7.92 -6.34
CA LYS A 92 -4.44 7.23 -6.01
C LYS A 92 -5.69 8.09 -6.28
N LYS A 93 -5.57 9.41 -6.39
CA LYS A 93 -6.70 10.31 -6.68
C LYS A 93 -7.06 10.27 -8.16
N THR A 94 -6.06 10.29 -9.04
CA THR A 94 -6.27 10.36 -10.49
C THR A 94 -5.96 9.06 -11.23
N ILE A 95 -5.42 8.04 -10.54
CA ILE A 95 -4.96 6.77 -11.12
C ILE A 95 -3.96 7.01 -12.27
N ARG A 96 -3.07 7.99 -12.06
CA ARG A 96 -2.01 8.37 -13.02
C ARG A 96 -0.64 8.03 -12.47
N LEU A 97 0.30 7.82 -13.37
CA LEU A 97 1.71 7.62 -13.03
C LEU A 97 2.39 8.98 -13.00
N ARG A 98 2.94 9.35 -11.84
CA ARG A 98 3.86 10.47 -11.70
C ARG A 98 5.28 9.95 -11.84
N ILE A 99 5.98 10.44 -12.86
CA ILE A 99 7.40 10.14 -13.09
C ILE A 99 8.14 11.46 -12.96
N ASP A 100 8.92 11.58 -11.88
CA ASP A 100 9.54 12.84 -11.45
C ASP A 100 8.51 13.99 -11.32
N LYS A 101 8.42 14.85 -12.34
CA LYS A 101 7.49 15.99 -12.40
C LYS A 101 6.31 15.77 -13.35
N ASP A 102 6.35 14.76 -14.21
CA ASP A 102 5.35 14.53 -15.24
C ASP A 102 4.24 13.60 -14.77
N TYR A 103 3.00 13.93 -15.09
CA TYR A 103 1.85 13.07 -14.87
C TYR A 103 1.44 12.41 -16.18
N LEU A 104 1.51 11.09 -16.25
CA LEU A 104 1.17 10.28 -17.42
C LEU A 104 -0.07 9.44 -17.15
N THR A 105 -0.91 9.25 -18.16
CA THR A 105 -1.95 8.22 -18.12
C THR A 105 -1.29 6.83 -18.19
N LEU A 106 -2.07 5.78 -17.93
CA LEU A 106 -1.55 4.42 -18.01
C LEU A 106 -1.13 4.06 -19.45
N ASP A 107 -1.93 4.49 -20.43
CA ASP A 107 -1.67 4.24 -21.85
C ASP A 107 -0.43 5.02 -22.33
N ASP A 108 -0.33 6.31 -22.00
CA ASP A 108 0.84 7.12 -22.35
C ASP A 108 2.13 6.55 -21.76
N ALA A 109 2.07 6.08 -20.51
CA ALA A 109 3.22 5.46 -19.86
C ALA A 109 3.55 4.09 -20.47
N ALA A 110 2.55 3.27 -20.79
CA ALA A 110 2.74 1.98 -21.44
C ALA A 110 3.42 2.15 -22.80
N VAL A 111 2.97 3.10 -23.62
CA VAL A 111 3.57 3.44 -24.91
C VAL A 111 4.99 3.98 -24.72
N LYS A 112 5.20 4.95 -23.82
CA LYS A 112 6.52 5.58 -23.59
C LYS A 112 7.58 4.58 -23.17
N TYR A 113 7.21 3.59 -22.36
CA TYR A 113 8.13 2.57 -21.88
C TYR A 113 8.08 1.27 -22.69
N GLY A 114 7.28 1.21 -23.76
CA GLY A 114 7.13 0.02 -24.60
C GLY A 114 6.77 -1.22 -23.77
N ILE A 115 5.68 -1.12 -22.99
CA ILE A 115 5.12 -2.18 -22.16
C ILE A 115 3.73 -2.51 -22.70
N SER A 116 3.45 -3.78 -22.97
CA SER A 116 2.16 -4.20 -23.52
C SER A 116 1.10 -4.39 -22.44
N THR A 117 -0.18 -4.36 -22.84
CA THR A 117 -1.33 -4.61 -21.99
C THR A 117 -1.33 -6.02 -21.38
N GLU A 118 -0.80 -6.98 -22.12
CA GLU A 118 -0.66 -8.38 -21.70
C GLU A 118 0.39 -8.51 -20.60
N GLU A 119 1.52 -7.80 -20.73
CA GLU A 119 2.58 -7.77 -19.71
C GLU A 119 2.07 -7.18 -18.39
N ILE A 120 1.28 -6.10 -18.45
CA ILE A 120 0.66 -5.47 -17.27
C ILE A 120 -0.28 -6.45 -16.56
N THR A 121 -1.11 -7.15 -17.34
CA THR A 121 -2.07 -8.13 -16.80
C THR A 121 -1.36 -9.33 -16.18
N ALA A 122 -0.30 -9.83 -16.83
CA ALA A 122 0.52 -10.92 -16.31
C ALA A 122 1.21 -10.53 -15.00
N GLU A 123 1.79 -9.33 -14.92
CA GLU A 123 2.45 -8.83 -13.70
C GLU A 123 1.46 -8.58 -12.56
N ARG A 124 0.23 -8.13 -12.88
CA ARG A 124 -0.85 -8.03 -11.90
C ARG A 124 -1.17 -9.40 -11.31
N ASN A 125 -1.36 -10.42 -12.14
CA ASN A 125 -1.72 -11.76 -11.71
C ASN A 125 -0.59 -12.42 -10.90
N ARG A 126 0.67 -12.25 -11.33
CA ARG A 126 1.87 -12.75 -10.63
C ARG A 126 1.99 -12.18 -9.21
N ASN A 127 1.77 -10.88 -9.06
CA ASN A 127 1.85 -10.23 -7.75
C ASN A 127 0.58 -10.40 -6.91
N GLY A 128 -0.57 -10.60 -7.54
CA GLY A 128 -1.82 -11.02 -6.88
C GLY A 128 -1.67 -12.38 -6.20
N GLY A 129 -1.04 -13.35 -6.86
CA GLY A 129 -0.74 -14.67 -6.28
C GLY A 129 0.30 -14.64 -5.15
N SER A 130 1.33 -13.80 -5.25
CA SER A 130 2.36 -13.66 -4.20
C SER A 130 1.84 -13.05 -2.89
N LYS A 131 0.75 -12.28 -2.92
CA LYS A 131 0.08 -11.80 -1.69
C LYS A 131 -0.59 -12.94 -0.90
N ASN A 132 -1.01 -14.03 -1.56
CA ASN A 132 -1.61 -15.19 -0.89
C ASN A 132 -0.55 -16.13 -0.28
N ASN A 133 0.63 -16.28 -0.90
CA ASN A 133 1.63 -17.25 -0.46
C ASN A 133 2.50 -16.79 0.73
N ARG A 134 2.57 -15.49 1.04
CA ARG A 134 3.33 -14.99 2.22
C ARG A 134 2.60 -15.18 3.56
N ASN A 135 1.38 -15.70 3.56
CA ASN A 135 0.61 -15.96 4.78
C ASN A 135 0.92 -17.31 5.45
N GLY A 136 1.82 -18.13 4.88
CA GLY A 136 2.18 -19.44 5.42
C GLY A 136 3.40 -19.43 6.35
N LYS A 137 3.23 -18.96 7.60
CA LYS A 137 4.00 -19.25 8.83
C LYS A 137 4.08 -18.01 9.74
N ARG A 138 3.03 -17.75 10.51
CA ARG A 138 3.16 -17.03 11.79
C ARG A 138 2.23 -17.71 12.79
N THR A 139 2.75 -18.72 13.47
CA THR A 139 2.16 -19.24 14.70
C THR A 139 2.16 -18.10 15.71
N ALA A 140 0.98 -17.73 16.20
CA ALA A 140 0.86 -16.75 17.28
C ALA A 140 1.45 -17.34 18.58
N PRO A 141 2.14 -16.55 19.41
CA PRO A 141 2.44 -16.98 20.78
C PRO A 141 1.12 -17.04 21.58
N PRO A 142 0.97 -18.00 22.51
CA PRO A 142 -0.24 -18.10 23.33
C PRO A 142 -0.35 -16.90 24.27
N ALA A 143 -1.58 -16.40 24.43
CA ALA A 143 -1.89 -15.27 25.29
C ALA A 143 -1.70 -15.65 26.77
N GLU A 144 -0.76 -14.99 27.47
CA GLU A 144 -0.72 -14.98 28.93
C GLU A 144 -1.86 -14.11 29.46
N GLY A 145 -2.86 -14.76 30.04
CA GLY A 145 -3.93 -14.11 30.81
C GLY A 145 -3.44 -13.57 32.16
N PRO A 146 -4.27 -12.76 32.85
CA PRO A 146 -3.87 -12.04 34.05
C PRO A 146 -3.69 -12.97 35.25
N ARG A 147 -2.54 -12.87 35.93
CA ARG A 147 -2.27 -13.50 37.24
C ARG A 147 -3.27 -12.98 38.29
N PRO A 148 -4.00 -13.84 39.01
CA PRO A 148 -4.73 -13.41 40.21
C PRO A 148 -3.76 -13.23 41.38
N THR A 149 -3.87 -12.08 42.04
CA THR A 149 -3.17 -11.71 43.27
C THR A 149 -3.66 -12.55 44.45
N SER A 150 -2.81 -13.35 45.07
CA SER A 150 -3.10 -13.98 46.37
C SER A 150 -2.78 -13.00 47.50
N LYS A 151 -3.81 -12.63 48.26
CA LYS A 151 -3.70 -11.94 49.55
C LYS A 151 -3.17 -12.92 50.61
N GLN A 152 -2.21 -12.47 51.41
CA GLN A 152 -1.85 -13.09 52.68
C GLN A 152 -3.00 -12.96 53.69
N SER A 153 -3.23 -14.01 54.49
CA SER A 153 -3.23 -13.92 55.96
C SER A 153 -3.54 -15.28 56.62
N LYS A 154 -2.62 -15.69 57.50
CA LYS A 154 -2.73 -16.77 58.51
C LYS A 154 -3.81 -16.44 59.57
N PRO A 155 -4.27 -17.43 60.35
CA PRO A 155 -3.63 -17.75 61.64
C PRO A 155 -2.86 -19.08 61.62
#